data_AF-A0A8X8XAI0-F1
#
_entry.id   AF-A0A8X8XAI0-F1
#
_cell.length_a   1.000
_cell.length_b   1.000
_cell.length_c   1.000
_cell.angle_alpha   90.00
_cell.angle_beta   90.00
_cell.angle_gamma   90.00
#
_symmetry.space_group_name_H-M   'P 1'
#
loop_
_entity.id
_entity.type
_entity.pdbx_description
1 polymer ?
#
loop_
_entity_poly.entity_id
_entity_poly.type
_entity_poly.pdbx_seq_one_letter_code
_entity_poly.pdbx_strand_id
1 'polypeptide(L)'
;MSRPNRHPYLLRSLYLQMASRRPNASRRFADSGVPFMGALHHKSRPSPLLSIGLVVVGALLVVGYMYHGSGGRSSDIAALNRLEGLSYPKGTVLTHESSACCYAFNLLSIVLDEDVNPPSIGVPLLCGVSCTAELQRLIPILKKSYGDSMRKVLHVGPETCSVVSQILKEEDTEAWGVEPYELDDADANCKSLVSKGVVRVADIKFPLPYKPKSFSLVVVSDALDYLSPKYINKTVPDLARVASDGLVILSGYPGHQRAKLAELSKFGRPAKFRSSSWWIRFFIQTSLEENEAVHKKFEQAVTKQSYKPDCQVFHLKPLH
;
A
#
# COMPACT_ATOMS: atom_id res chain seq x y z
N MET A 1 53.79 -52.30 7.93
CA MET A 1 54.64 -51.85 6.81
C MET A 1 54.28 -50.42 6.49
N SER A 2 55.22 -49.50 6.75
CA SER A 2 55.12 -48.05 6.55
C SER A 2 56.06 -47.61 5.43
N ARG A 3 55.75 -46.49 4.80
CA ARG A 3 56.65 -45.41 4.34
C ARG A 3 55.79 -44.31 3.66
N PRO A 4 56.29 -43.08 3.42
CA PRO A 4 57.14 -42.18 4.24
C PRO A 4 56.60 -40.70 4.23
N ASN A 5 56.83 -39.82 5.24
CA ASN A 5 57.98 -38.90 5.48
C ASN A 5 58.05 -37.72 4.46
N ARG A 6 58.36 -36.43 4.70
CA ARG A 6 58.87 -35.59 5.82
C ARG A 6 58.88 -34.10 5.31
N HIS A 7 58.73 -33.10 6.21
CA HIS A 7 59.03 -31.63 6.07
C HIS A 7 60.57 -31.34 6.01
N PRO A 8 61.16 -30.10 6.03
CA PRO A 8 60.71 -28.67 5.96
C PRO A 8 61.63 -27.73 5.07
N TYR A 9 61.46 -26.39 5.11
CA TYR A 9 62.49 -25.29 5.17
C TYR A 9 62.11 -23.99 4.41
N LEU A 10 61.68 -22.99 5.18
CA LEU A 10 61.94 -21.56 4.96
C LEU A 10 63.43 -21.27 5.19
N LEU A 11 63.95 -20.18 4.57
CA LEU A 11 65.25 -19.50 4.79
C LEU A 11 66.35 -19.73 3.73
N ARG A 12 66.32 -18.88 2.69
CA ARG A 12 67.48 -18.14 2.15
C ARG A 12 66.93 -17.31 0.99
N SER A 13 66.61 -16.02 1.15
CA SER A 13 67.57 -14.93 1.43
C SER A 13 68.87 -15.15 0.66
N LEU A 14 69.32 -14.11 -0.03
CA LEU A 14 70.60 -14.01 -0.75
C LEU A 14 70.53 -14.45 -2.20
N TYR A 15 70.13 -13.53 -3.08
CA TYR A 15 71.06 -12.74 -3.90
C TYR A 15 70.20 -12.08 -4.97
N LEU A 16 70.00 -10.77 -4.90
CA LEU A 16 70.87 -9.80 -5.57
C LEU A 16 70.88 -9.97 -7.08
N GLN A 17 70.67 -8.83 -7.73
CA GLN A 17 70.77 -8.53 -9.16
C GLN A 17 69.45 -8.72 -9.90
N MET A 18 68.83 -7.69 -10.48
CA MET A 18 69.26 -6.34 -10.91
C MET A 18 67.93 -5.61 -11.23
N ALA A 19 67.70 -4.31 -11.04
CA ALA A 19 68.55 -3.15 -10.87
C ALA A 19 67.65 -2.03 -10.24
N SER A 20 68.10 -1.25 -9.24
CA SER A 20 68.77 0.06 -9.44
C SER A 20 67.75 1.17 -9.76
N ARG A 21 67.49 2.23 -8.97
CA ARG A 21 68.21 2.95 -7.90
C ARG A 21 67.23 3.73 -7.00
N ARG A 22 67.64 3.94 -5.76
CA ARG A 22 67.05 4.79 -4.71
C ARG A 22 67.72 6.19 -4.68
N PRO A 23 67.32 7.13 -3.78
CA PRO A 23 67.18 8.58 -4.02
C PRO A 23 68.38 9.41 -3.54
N ASN A 24 68.35 10.74 -3.78
CA ASN A 24 69.26 11.68 -3.13
C ASN A 24 68.51 12.85 -2.49
N ALA A 25 68.97 13.21 -1.30
CA ALA A 25 68.39 14.16 -0.38
C ALA A 25 68.98 15.57 -0.52
N SER A 26 68.26 16.52 0.08
CA SER A 26 68.73 17.78 0.67
C SER A 26 69.13 18.93 -0.26
N ARG A 27 68.48 20.09 -0.04
CA ARG A 27 69.14 21.39 0.24
C ARG A 27 68.16 22.44 0.79
N ARG A 28 68.28 22.64 2.10
CA ARG A 28 68.31 23.91 2.89
C ARG A 28 67.02 24.69 3.21
N PHE A 29 67.11 25.28 4.41
CA PHE A 29 66.16 25.92 5.31
C PHE A 29 66.54 27.43 5.43
N ALA A 30 65.56 28.27 5.79
CA ALA A 30 65.63 29.70 6.21
C ALA A 30 65.99 30.73 5.11
N ASP A 31 65.44 31.95 5.00
CA ASP A 31 64.77 32.85 5.96
C ASP A 31 64.01 33.99 5.21
N SER A 32 63.01 34.57 5.87
CA SER A 32 62.52 35.97 5.78
C SER A 32 62.22 36.69 4.44
N GLY A 33 60.97 37.19 4.28
CA GLY A 33 60.67 38.40 3.49
C GLY A 33 59.32 38.42 2.73
N VAL A 34 58.29 39.07 3.29
CA VAL A 34 57.14 39.69 2.57
C VAL A 34 57.57 41.06 1.99
N PRO A 35 56.81 41.79 1.12
CA PRO A 35 55.43 41.59 0.59
C PRO A 35 55.26 41.85 -0.95
N PHE A 36 54.13 41.47 -1.57
CA PHE A 36 53.15 42.40 -2.22
C PHE A 36 52.02 41.67 -3.02
N MET A 37 50.88 42.35 -3.04
CA MET A 37 49.50 42.02 -3.44
C MET A 37 49.20 41.60 -4.89
N GLY A 38 48.05 40.90 -5.06
CA GLY A 38 47.24 40.83 -6.30
C GLY A 38 46.41 39.54 -6.43
N ALA A 39 45.24 39.42 -5.79
CA ALA A 39 43.89 39.75 -6.31
C ALA A 39 43.09 38.56 -6.91
N LEU A 40 42.14 38.08 -6.09
CA LEU A 40 40.74 37.68 -6.39
C LEU A 40 40.43 36.65 -7.50
N HIS A 41 40.23 35.39 -7.10
CA HIS A 41 39.18 34.52 -7.67
C HIS A 41 38.82 33.40 -6.69
N HIS A 42 37.79 33.60 -5.85
CA HIS A 42 37.21 32.52 -5.05
C HIS A 42 35.89 32.10 -5.68
N LYS A 43 35.87 30.96 -6.38
CA LYS A 43 34.63 30.29 -6.77
C LYS A 43 34.01 29.72 -5.49
N SER A 44 33.02 30.41 -4.95
CA SER A 44 32.26 30.00 -3.77
C SER A 44 31.49 28.71 -4.08
N ARG A 45 31.87 27.62 -3.41
CA ARG A 45 31.01 26.43 -3.30
C ARG A 45 29.84 26.82 -2.39
N PRO A 46 28.57 26.66 -2.79
CA PRO A 46 27.44 26.99 -1.93
C PRO A 46 27.46 26.07 -0.71
N SER A 47 27.39 26.68 0.48
CA SER A 47 27.34 25.99 1.76
C SER A 47 26.06 25.14 1.83
N PRO A 48 26.13 23.82 2.14
CA PRO A 48 24.95 22.95 2.19
C PRO A 48 23.91 23.37 3.24
N LEU A 49 24.29 24.22 4.19
CA LEU A 49 23.38 24.75 5.20
C LEU A 49 22.38 25.78 4.65
N LEU A 50 22.72 26.47 3.56
CA LEU A 50 21.83 27.47 2.94
C LEU A 50 20.73 26.79 2.11
N SER A 51 21.02 25.68 1.44
CA SER A 51 19.99 24.92 0.71
C SER A 51 19.05 24.21 1.67
N ILE A 52 19.57 23.59 2.74
CA ILE A 52 18.75 22.93 3.77
C ILE A 52 17.85 23.97 4.47
N GLY A 53 18.41 25.13 4.82
CA GLY A 53 17.62 26.22 5.43
C GLY A 53 16.49 26.70 4.53
N LEU A 54 16.74 26.90 3.23
CA LEU A 54 15.70 27.32 2.28
C LEU A 54 14.61 26.26 2.09
N VAL A 55 14.96 24.98 2.09
CA VAL A 55 13.99 23.88 1.99
C VAL A 55 13.10 23.82 3.22
N VAL A 56 13.68 23.91 4.43
CA VAL A 56 12.91 23.90 5.67
C VAL A 56 11.99 25.12 5.78
N VAL A 57 12.49 26.30 5.45
CA VAL A 57 11.69 27.54 5.43
C VAL A 57 10.59 27.46 4.37
N GLY A 58 10.89 26.93 3.18
CA GLY A 58 9.90 26.71 2.12
C GLY A 58 8.77 25.75 2.54
N ALA A 59 9.12 24.63 3.18
CA ALA A 59 8.14 23.67 3.69
C ALA A 59 7.24 24.29 4.78
N LEU A 60 7.83 25.04 5.72
CA LEU A 60 7.07 25.74 6.75
C LEU A 60 6.14 26.82 6.19
N LEU A 61 6.58 27.54 5.15
CA LEU A 61 5.74 28.54 4.47
C LEU A 61 4.57 27.90 3.73
N VAL A 62 4.78 26.76 3.06
CA VAL A 62 3.70 26.02 2.39
C VAL A 62 2.69 25.50 3.40
N VAL A 63 3.15 24.91 4.51
CA VAL A 63 2.27 24.47 5.60
C VAL A 63 1.51 25.66 6.19
N GLY A 64 2.19 26.76 6.51
CA GLY A 64 1.56 27.97 7.02
C GLY A 64 0.53 28.57 6.06
N TYR A 65 0.81 28.58 4.77
CA TYR A 65 -0.12 29.06 3.74
C TYR A 65 -1.37 28.17 3.62
N MET A 66 -1.19 26.84 3.66
CA MET A 66 -2.32 25.90 3.67
C MET A 66 -3.22 26.06 4.90
N TYR A 67 -2.66 26.42 6.05
CA TYR A 67 -3.42 26.68 7.28
C TYR A 67 -4.04 28.09 7.34
N HIS A 68 -3.54 29.05 6.55
CA HIS A 68 -4.05 30.43 6.53
C HIS A 68 -5.19 30.63 5.51
N GLY A 69 -5.46 29.66 4.64
CA GLY A 69 -6.47 29.75 3.59
C GLY A 69 -7.86 29.25 4.02
N SER A 70 -8.64 30.11 4.68
CA SER A 70 -10.12 30.27 4.55
C SER A 70 -10.81 30.71 5.86
N GLY A 71 -10.44 31.89 6.37
CA GLY A 71 -11.26 32.66 7.31
C GLY A 71 -12.13 33.68 6.57
N GLY A 72 -13.28 33.24 6.04
CA GLY A 72 -14.29 34.11 5.43
C GLY A 72 -15.28 34.64 6.47
N ARG A 73 -15.23 35.95 6.72
CA ARG A 73 -16.04 36.77 7.64
C ARG A 73 -17.56 36.56 7.49
N SER A 74 -18.28 36.31 8.58
CA SER A 74 -19.69 36.72 8.73
C SER A 74 -20.01 37.04 10.19
N SER A 75 -20.73 38.13 10.35
CA SER A 75 -21.09 38.87 11.57
C SER A 75 -21.99 38.09 12.53
N ASP A 76 -22.09 38.62 13.76
CA ASP A 76 -23.09 38.35 14.81
C ASP A 76 -22.67 37.40 15.95
N ILE A 77 -21.63 37.79 16.69
CA ILE A 77 -21.41 37.36 18.08
C ILE A 77 -22.15 38.34 19.00
N ALA A 78 -23.48 38.23 19.10
CA ALA A 78 -24.25 38.99 20.09
C ALA A 78 -25.68 38.45 20.33
N ALA A 79 -25.84 37.14 20.55
CA ALA A 79 -26.95 36.57 21.33
C ALA A 79 -26.88 35.05 21.25
N LEU A 80 -26.28 34.38 22.23
CA LEU A 80 -26.59 32.98 22.58
C LEU A 80 -25.95 32.56 23.92
N ASN A 81 -25.89 33.48 24.89
CA ASN A 81 -25.80 33.11 26.31
C ASN A 81 -27.22 32.97 26.84
N ARG A 82 -27.84 31.81 26.61
CA ARG A 82 -28.95 31.23 27.40
C ARG A 82 -29.61 30.10 26.61
N LEU A 83 -29.20 28.87 26.93
CA LEU A 83 -30.05 27.74 27.34
C LEU A 83 -29.29 26.44 27.04
N GLU A 84 -29.01 25.72 28.11
CA GLU A 84 -28.67 24.30 28.06
C GLU A 84 -29.86 23.52 27.48
N GLY A 85 -29.58 22.57 26.59
CA GLY A 85 -30.54 21.52 26.21
C GLY A 85 -30.79 21.40 24.70
N LEU A 86 -30.26 20.32 24.13
CA LEU A 86 -30.58 19.68 22.85
C LEU A 86 -29.98 20.25 21.54
N SER A 87 -29.26 19.35 20.86
CA SER A 87 -29.01 19.24 19.40
C SER A 87 -27.88 20.07 18.76
N TYR A 88 -27.14 19.36 17.89
CA TYR A 88 -25.98 19.69 17.06
C TYR A 88 -25.92 21.09 16.41
N PRO A 89 -24.71 21.50 15.97
CA PRO A 89 -24.57 21.70 14.52
C PRO A 89 -23.26 21.15 13.90
N LYS A 90 -23.46 20.45 12.77
CA LYS A 90 -22.77 20.55 11.46
C LYS A 90 -21.25 20.77 11.42
N GLY A 91 -20.56 19.75 10.89
CA GLY A 91 -20.02 19.85 9.53
C GLY A 91 -18.56 20.27 9.37
N THR A 92 -17.66 19.29 9.48
CA THR A 92 -16.58 19.01 8.50
C THR A 92 -16.02 17.63 8.83
N VAL A 93 -16.49 16.61 8.12
CA VAL A 93 -15.89 15.28 8.20
C VAL A 93 -14.52 15.37 7.53
N LEU A 94 -13.49 15.14 8.34
CA LEU A 94 -12.09 15.06 7.95
C LEU A 94 -11.85 13.84 7.04
N THR A 95 -12.17 13.94 5.75
CA THR A 95 -11.73 12.96 4.73
C THR A 95 -10.55 13.46 3.89
N HIS A 96 -10.14 14.73 4.03
CA HIS A 96 -9.04 15.29 3.23
C HIS A 96 -7.67 15.33 3.95
N GLU A 97 -7.63 15.26 5.29
CA GLU A 97 -6.36 15.33 6.04
C GLU A 97 -5.53 14.04 6.00
N SER A 98 -6.15 12.87 5.85
CA SER A 98 -5.42 11.59 5.81
C SER A 98 -4.58 11.43 4.53
N SER A 99 -4.99 12.07 3.44
CA SER A 99 -4.23 12.10 2.19
C SER A 99 -2.98 12.98 2.33
N ALA A 100 -3.14 14.17 2.91
CA ALA A 100 -2.04 15.13 3.07
C ALA A 100 -0.89 14.57 3.94
N CYS A 101 -1.16 13.82 5.00
CA CYS A 101 -0.11 13.17 5.80
C CYS A 101 0.66 12.08 5.03
N CYS A 102 -0.01 11.30 4.18
CA CYS A 102 0.64 10.29 3.34
C CYS A 102 1.48 10.93 2.21
N TYR A 103 0.99 12.01 1.60
CA TYR A 103 1.72 12.75 0.56
C TYR A 103 2.87 13.57 1.12
N ALA A 104 2.73 14.17 2.30
CA ALA A 104 3.80 14.95 2.95
C ALA A 104 5.03 14.09 3.29
N PHE A 105 4.82 12.83 3.69
CA PHE A 105 5.92 11.88 3.90
C PHE A 105 6.61 11.50 2.58
N ASN A 106 5.83 11.27 1.51
CA ASN A 106 6.37 10.93 0.20
C ASN A 106 7.17 12.10 -0.43
N LEU A 107 6.71 13.34 -0.25
CA LEU A 107 7.46 14.51 -0.70
C LEU A 107 8.74 14.75 0.11
N LEU A 108 8.73 14.46 1.41
CA LEU A 108 9.92 14.58 2.25
C LEU A 108 11.00 13.53 1.90
N SER A 109 10.58 12.33 1.47
CA SER A 109 11.46 11.28 0.97
C SER A 109 12.10 11.60 -0.39
N ILE A 110 11.44 12.40 -1.24
CA ILE A 110 11.99 12.79 -2.56
C ILE A 110 13.03 13.92 -2.43
N VAL A 111 12.93 14.75 -1.38
CA VAL A 111 13.82 15.92 -1.19
C VAL A 111 15.12 15.56 -0.46
N LEU A 112 15.14 14.46 0.29
CA LEU A 112 16.33 13.94 0.94
C LEU A 112 16.92 12.83 0.05
N ASP A 113 17.71 13.24 -0.95
CA ASP A 113 18.55 12.36 -1.79
C ASP A 113 19.66 11.75 -0.92
N GLU A 114 19.28 10.81 -0.06
CA GLU A 114 20.17 10.04 0.81
C GLU A 114 19.89 8.56 0.55
N ASP A 115 20.83 7.89 -0.13
CA ASP A 115 20.91 6.43 -0.29
C ASP A 115 21.12 5.76 1.09
N VAL A 116 20.10 5.79 1.94
CA VAL A 116 20.11 5.17 3.26
C VAL A 116 19.41 3.82 3.14
N ASN A 117 20.22 2.76 3.15
CA ASN A 117 19.78 1.39 3.48
C ASN A 117 18.68 1.45 4.56
N PRO A 118 17.53 0.78 4.38
CA PRO A 118 16.40 0.94 5.28
C PRO A 118 16.87 0.67 6.72
N PRO A 119 16.80 1.66 7.63
CA PRO A 119 17.14 1.42 9.01
C PRO A 119 16.12 0.42 9.54
N SER A 120 16.62 -0.62 10.20
CA SER A 120 15.88 -1.69 10.89
C SER A 120 15.05 -1.19 12.08
N ILE A 121 14.49 0.02 12.01
CA ILE A 121 13.71 0.68 13.03
C ILE A 121 12.33 0.90 12.42
N GLY A 122 11.41 -0.01 12.75
CA GLY A 122 10.03 0.02 12.30
C GLY A 122 9.37 1.34 12.68
N VAL A 123 9.18 2.21 11.68
CA VAL A 123 8.15 3.23 11.74
C VAL A 123 6.83 2.52 11.45
N PRO A 124 5.87 2.47 12.39
CA PRO A 124 4.60 1.83 12.13
C PRO A 124 3.86 2.68 11.09
N LEU A 125 3.65 2.12 9.90
CA LEU A 125 2.59 2.53 8.98
C LEU A 125 1.27 2.46 9.75
N LEU A 126 0.86 3.57 10.37
CA LEU A 126 -0.38 3.69 11.16
C LEU A 126 -1.64 3.78 10.29
N CYS A 127 -1.50 3.77 8.96
CA CYS A 127 -2.60 3.52 8.04
C CYS A 127 -2.51 2.06 7.62
N GLY A 128 -3.29 1.18 8.24
CA GLY A 128 -3.42 -0.15 7.66
C GLY A 128 -4.09 -0.03 6.30
N VAL A 129 -3.48 -0.67 5.30
CA VAL A 129 -3.93 -0.63 3.92
C VAL A 129 -5.22 -1.46 3.80
N SER A 130 -6.29 -0.88 3.25
CA SER A 130 -7.50 -1.63 2.91
C SER A 130 -7.21 -2.52 1.70
N CYS A 131 -7.63 -3.78 1.75
CA CYS A 131 -7.45 -4.69 0.63
C CYS A 131 -8.27 -4.29 -0.61
N THR A 132 -9.32 -3.51 -0.43
CA THR A 132 -10.09 -2.90 -1.51
C THR A 132 -9.28 -1.82 -2.24
N ALA A 133 -8.50 -1.00 -1.51
CA ALA A 133 -7.60 -0.04 -2.13
C ALA A 133 -6.48 -0.75 -2.92
N GLU A 134 -5.95 -1.87 -2.40
CA GLU A 134 -4.99 -2.71 -3.12
C GLU A 134 -5.62 -3.39 -4.34
N LEU A 135 -6.90 -3.79 -4.26
CA LEU A 135 -7.60 -4.41 -5.38
C LEU A 135 -7.61 -3.50 -6.61
N GLN A 136 -7.76 -2.19 -6.44
CA GLN A 136 -7.71 -1.23 -7.54
C GLN A 136 -6.38 -1.29 -8.32
N ARG A 137 -5.27 -1.53 -7.64
CA ARG A 137 -3.95 -1.72 -8.27
C ARG A 137 -3.80 -3.11 -8.89
N LEU A 138 -4.50 -4.10 -8.34
CA LEU A 138 -4.47 -5.48 -8.80
C LEU A 138 -5.35 -5.77 -10.01
N ILE A 139 -6.36 -4.95 -10.33
CA ILE A 139 -7.26 -5.18 -11.47
C ILE A 139 -6.51 -5.52 -12.78
N PRO A 140 -5.49 -4.75 -13.21
CA PRO A 140 -4.73 -5.08 -14.42
C PRO A 140 -3.94 -6.40 -14.32
N ILE A 141 -3.48 -6.74 -13.12
CA ILE A 141 -2.77 -8.00 -12.85
C ILE A 141 -3.75 -9.18 -12.88
N LEU A 142 -4.95 -9.01 -12.34
CA LEU A 142 -6.03 -9.99 -12.40
C LEU A 142 -6.46 -10.23 -13.85
N LYS A 143 -6.58 -9.17 -14.68
CA LYS A 143 -6.90 -9.31 -16.11
C LYS A 143 -5.84 -10.14 -16.84
N LYS A 144 -4.55 -9.91 -16.58
CA LYS A 144 -3.46 -10.74 -17.13
C LYS A 144 -3.51 -12.20 -16.66
N SER A 145 -3.97 -12.44 -15.44
CA SER A 145 -3.97 -13.77 -14.81
C SER A 145 -5.16 -14.63 -15.25
N TYR A 146 -6.35 -14.02 -15.33
CA TYR A 146 -7.61 -14.66 -15.68
C TYR A 146 -7.93 -14.58 -17.18
N GLY A 147 -7.38 -13.61 -17.92
CA GLY A 147 -7.64 -13.44 -19.35
C GLY A 147 -9.14 -13.34 -19.65
N ASP A 148 -9.61 -14.21 -20.54
CA ASP A 148 -11.01 -14.29 -21.00
C ASP A 148 -12.01 -14.68 -19.89
N SER A 149 -11.52 -15.21 -18.76
CA SER A 149 -12.34 -15.47 -17.57
C SER A 149 -12.69 -14.20 -16.81
N MET A 150 -12.06 -13.05 -17.10
CA MET A 150 -12.41 -11.75 -16.53
C MET A 150 -13.33 -10.96 -17.47
N ARG A 151 -14.39 -11.58 -17.97
CA ARG A 151 -15.42 -10.96 -18.84
C ARG A 151 -16.63 -10.45 -18.06
N LYS A 152 -16.98 -11.11 -16.94
CA LYS A 152 -18.20 -10.85 -16.17
C LYS A 152 -17.90 -10.89 -14.68
N VAL A 153 -17.57 -9.74 -14.10
CA VAL A 153 -16.98 -9.64 -12.76
C VAL A 153 -17.99 -9.17 -11.72
N LEU A 154 -18.11 -9.88 -10.60
CA LEU A 154 -18.83 -9.41 -9.41
C LEU A 154 -17.83 -9.00 -8.34
N HIS A 155 -17.84 -7.73 -7.95
CA HIS A 155 -17.13 -7.27 -6.77
C HIS A 155 -18.04 -7.28 -5.54
N VAL A 156 -17.52 -7.74 -4.39
CA VAL A 156 -18.22 -7.74 -3.10
C VAL A 156 -17.31 -7.15 -2.05
N GLY A 157 -17.62 -5.96 -1.55
CA GLY A 157 -16.74 -5.26 -0.63
C GLY A 157 -17.12 -3.80 -0.41
N PRO A 158 -16.45 -3.13 0.54
CA PRO A 158 -16.57 -1.69 0.68
C PRO A 158 -16.10 -1.00 -0.61
N GLU A 159 -16.52 0.25 -0.81
CA GLU A 159 -16.13 1.08 -1.97
C GLU A 159 -16.39 0.40 -3.32
N THR A 160 -17.42 -0.46 -3.39
CA THR A 160 -17.66 -1.25 -4.59
C THR A 160 -17.96 -0.40 -5.81
N CYS A 161 -18.54 0.80 -5.64
CA CYS A 161 -18.78 1.74 -6.73
C CYS A 161 -17.47 2.15 -7.43
N SER A 162 -16.42 2.41 -6.67
CA SER A 162 -15.09 2.79 -7.19
C SER A 162 -14.44 1.64 -7.94
N VAL A 163 -14.46 0.44 -7.34
CA VAL A 163 -13.91 -0.78 -7.95
C VAL A 163 -14.65 -1.13 -9.24
N VAL A 164 -15.98 -1.14 -9.23
CA VAL A 164 -16.80 -1.42 -10.42
C VAL A 164 -16.56 -0.38 -11.51
N SER A 165 -16.50 0.91 -11.15
CA SER A 165 -16.18 1.98 -12.12
C SER A 165 -14.82 1.81 -12.77
N GLN A 166 -13.84 1.22 -12.06
CA GLN A 166 -12.54 0.92 -12.62
C GLN A 166 -12.57 -0.32 -13.51
N ILE A 167 -13.23 -1.39 -13.09
CA ILE A 167 -13.34 -2.62 -13.91
C ILE A 167 -14.10 -2.35 -15.22
N LEU A 168 -15.12 -1.47 -15.20
CA LEU A 168 -15.84 -1.06 -16.41
C LEU A 168 -14.99 -0.29 -17.43
N LYS A 169 -13.79 0.17 -17.05
CA LYS A 169 -12.82 0.77 -17.99
C LYS A 169 -11.98 -0.28 -18.71
N GLU A 170 -11.96 -1.52 -18.22
CA GLU A 170 -11.26 -2.63 -18.86
C GLU A 170 -12.05 -3.11 -20.09
N GLU A 171 -11.34 -3.34 -21.19
CA GLU A 171 -11.96 -3.81 -22.43
C GLU A 171 -12.60 -5.21 -22.26
N ASP A 172 -13.72 -5.42 -22.97
CA ASP A 172 -14.49 -6.67 -22.97
C ASP A 172 -14.85 -7.18 -21.56
N THR A 173 -15.11 -6.26 -20.63
CA THR A 173 -15.41 -6.60 -19.23
C THR A 173 -16.69 -5.91 -18.77
N GLU A 174 -17.65 -6.71 -18.32
CA GLU A 174 -18.82 -6.25 -17.59
C GLU A 174 -18.59 -6.42 -16.08
N ALA A 175 -19.09 -5.47 -15.28
CA ALA A 175 -18.90 -5.48 -13.83
C ALA A 175 -20.18 -5.16 -13.05
N TRP A 176 -20.33 -5.82 -11.91
CA TRP A 176 -21.41 -5.61 -10.93
C TRP A 176 -20.81 -5.51 -9.53
N GLY A 177 -21.52 -4.83 -8.64
CA GLY A 177 -21.11 -4.65 -7.25
C GLY A 177 -22.16 -5.12 -6.27
N VAL A 178 -21.70 -5.66 -5.14
CA VAL A 178 -22.50 -5.78 -3.92
C VAL A 178 -21.80 -5.00 -2.82
N GLU A 179 -22.47 -3.97 -2.33
CA GLU A 179 -22.05 -3.18 -1.18
C GLU A 179 -22.72 -3.76 0.07
N PRO A 180 -21.96 -4.41 0.99
CA PRO A 180 -22.53 -4.98 2.20
C PRO A 180 -22.90 -3.96 3.27
N TYR A 181 -22.48 -2.70 3.12
CA TYR A 181 -22.65 -1.65 4.11
C TYR A 181 -23.51 -0.50 3.57
N GLU A 182 -23.96 0.38 4.46
CA GLU A 182 -24.72 1.55 4.05
C GLU A 182 -23.82 2.55 3.29
N LEU A 183 -24.41 3.19 2.29
CA LEU A 183 -23.75 4.17 1.43
C LEU A 183 -23.97 5.58 2.00
N ASP A 184 -23.26 5.90 3.08
CA ASP A 184 -23.21 7.26 3.60
C ASP A 184 -22.40 8.15 2.64
N ASP A 185 -22.90 9.34 2.34
CA ASP A 185 -22.21 10.35 1.53
C ASP A 185 -21.78 9.91 0.11
N ALA A 186 -22.49 8.96 -0.50
CA ALA A 186 -22.18 8.52 -1.86
C ALA A 186 -22.30 9.64 -2.91
N ASP A 187 -21.30 9.72 -3.79
CA ASP A 187 -21.27 10.65 -4.91
C ASP A 187 -22.35 10.36 -5.97
N ALA A 188 -22.50 11.27 -6.93
CA ALA A 188 -23.48 11.13 -8.01
C ALA A 188 -23.23 9.90 -8.90
N ASN A 189 -21.97 9.52 -9.09
CA ASN A 189 -21.60 8.36 -9.92
C ASN A 189 -22.03 7.05 -9.25
N CYS A 190 -21.74 6.90 -7.96
CA CYS A 190 -22.15 5.75 -7.16
C CYS A 190 -23.67 5.65 -7.06
N LYS A 191 -24.37 6.78 -6.83
CA LYS A 191 -25.85 6.82 -6.88
C LYS A 191 -26.40 6.37 -8.24
N SER A 192 -25.76 6.77 -9.34
CA SER A 192 -26.12 6.30 -10.69
C SER A 192 -25.94 4.78 -10.86
N LEU A 193 -24.83 4.22 -10.38
CA LEU A 193 -24.60 2.77 -10.42
C LEU A 193 -25.62 1.97 -9.60
N VAL A 194 -26.01 2.50 -8.44
CA VAL A 194 -27.02 1.88 -7.57
C VAL A 194 -28.41 1.95 -8.21
N SER A 195 -28.82 3.11 -8.70
CA SER A 195 -30.12 3.29 -9.37
C SER A 195 -30.26 2.45 -10.65
N LYS A 196 -29.17 2.22 -11.38
CA LYS A 196 -29.13 1.31 -12.54
C LYS A 196 -29.13 -0.18 -12.15
N GLY A 197 -28.99 -0.49 -10.86
CA GLY A 197 -28.90 -1.85 -10.35
C GLY A 197 -27.59 -2.57 -10.70
N VAL A 198 -26.57 -1.82 -11.15
CA VAL A 198 -25.20 -2.34 -11.38
C VAL A 198 -24.54 -2.65 -10.05
N VAL A 199 -24.71 -1.75 -9.08
CA VAL A 199 -24.32 -1.94 -7.69
C VAL A 199 -25.58 -2.19 -6.84
N ARG A 200 -25.57 -3.23 -6.02
CA ARG A 200 -26.66 -3.54 -5.08
C ARG A 200 -26.17 -3.38 -3.65
N VAL A 201 -26.94 -2.68 -2.82
CA VAL A 201 -26.71 -2.68 -1.38
C VAL A 201 -27.37 -3.94 -0.82
N ALA A 202 -26.59 -4.88 -0.31
CA ALA A 202 -27.11 -6.15 0.20
C ALA A 202 -26.16 -6.79 1.23
N ASP A 203 -26.74 -7.25 2.33
CA ASP A 203 -25.98 -7.91 3.40
C ASP A 203 -25.54 -9.32 2.98
N ILE A 204 -24.23 -9.51 2.83
CA ILE A 204 -23.57 -10.77 2.42
C ILE A 204 -23.68 -11.89 3.48
N LYS A 205 -24.24 -11.61 4.66
CA LYS A 205 -24.65 -12.65 5.62
C LYS A 205 -25.76 -13.54 5.06
N PHE A 206 -26.51 -13.04 4.09
CA PHE A 206 -27.58 -13.76 3.41
C PHE A 206 -27.15 -14.15 1.98
N PRO A 207 -27.68 -15.27 1.44
CA PRO A 207 -27.35 -15.68 0.09
C PRO A 207 -27.67 -14.59 -0.93
N LEU A 208 -26.75 -14.38 -1.87
CA LEU A 208 -26.94 -13.39 -2.91
C LEU A 208 -28.04 -13.84 -3.88
N PRO A 209 -28.91 -12.95 -4.37
CA PRO A 209 -30.03 -13.27 -5.26
C PRO A 209 -29.57 -13.53 -6.71
N TYR A 210 -28.44 -14.23 -6.88
CA TYR A 210 -27.88 -14.62 -8.17
C TYR A 210 -27.94 -16.13 -8.35
N LYS A 211 -28.22 -16.56 -9.58
CA LYS A 211 -28.19 -17.98 -9.93
C LYS A 211 -26.74 -18.51 -9.85
N PRO A 212 -26.54 -19.82 -9.62
CA PRO A 212 -25.21 -20.41 -9.71
C PRO A 212 -24.54 -20.07 -11.04
N LYS A 213 -23.22 -19.86 -11.02
CA LYS A 213 -22.40 -19.59 -12.21
C LYS A 213 -22.87 -18.38 -13.04
N SER A 214 -23.38 -17.33 -12.36
CA SER A 214 -23.87 -16.10 -13.01
C SER A 214 -22.74 -15.14 -13.42
N PHE A 215 -21.59 -15.23 -12.77
CA PHE A 215 -20.41 -14.37 -12.99
C PHE A 215 -19.20 -15.24 -13.30
N SER A 216 -18.35 -14.78 -14.21
CA SER A 216 -17.13 -15.52 -14.53
C SER A 216 -16.12 -15.44 -13.39
N LEU A 217 -15.95 -14.24 -12.84
CA LEU A 217 -15.05 -13.97 -11.73
C LEU A 217 -15.80 -13.27 -10.60
N VAL A 218 -15.66 -13.76 -9.38
CA VAL A 218 -16.14 -13.08 -8.17
C VAL A 218 -14.92 -12.61 -7.38
N VAL A 219 -14.87 -11.35 -7.00
CA VAL A 219 -13.77 -10.76 -6.23
C VAL A 219 -14.31 -10.18 -4.95
N VAL A 220 -13.74 -10.57 -3.82
CA VAL A 220 -14.16 -10.13 -2.49
C VAL A 220 -12.99 -9.52 -1.75
N SER A 221 -13.10 -8.26 -1.33
CA SER A 221 -12.07 -7.54 -0.58
C SER A 221 -12.62 -6.98 0.73
N ASP A 222 -11.88 -7.17 1.82
CA ASP A 222 -12.16 -6.73 3.21
C ASP A 222 -13.45 -7.28 3.86
N ALA A 223 -14.50 -7.56 3.11
CA ALA A 223 -15.83 -7.86 3.63
C ALA A 223 -15.88 -9.12 4.51
N LEU A 224 -15.10 -10.14 4.16
CA LEU A 224 -15.07 -11.40 4.91
C LEU A 224 -14.37 -11.26 6.26
N ASP A 225 -13.46 -10.29 6.42
CA ASP A 225 -12.71 -10.09 7.66
C ASP A 225 -13.64 -9.67 8.80
N TYR A 226 -14.71 -8.96 8.46
CA TYR A 226 -15.74 -8.59 9.43
C TYR A 226 -16.64 -9.77 9.78
N LEU A 227 -16.83 -10.78 8.92
CA LEU A 227 -17.75 -11.89 9.18
C LEU A 227 -17.33 -12.77 10.36
N SER A 228 -18.29 -13.06 11.25
CA SER A 228 -18.13 -14.11 12.25
C SER A 228 -17.98 -15.50 11.60
N PRO A 229 -17.33 -16.47 12.27
CA PRO A 229 -17.21 -17.84 11.75
C PRO A 229 -18.54 -18.50 11.34
N LYS A 230 -19.66 -18.17 12.00
CA LYS A 230 -20.98 -18.69 11.63
C LYS A 230 -21.42 -18.26 10.22
N TYR A 231 -21.10 -17.03 9.83
CA TYR A 231 -21.51 -16.46 8.53
C TYR A 231 -20.49 -16.80 7.44
N ILE A 232 -19.19 -16.76 7.75
CA ILE A 232 -18.16 -17.07 6.75
C ILE A 232 -18.32 -18.48 6.15
N ASN A 233 -18.70 -19.46 6.98
CA ASN A 233 -18.96 -20.85 6.57
C ASN A 233 -20.16 -20.99 5.62
N LYS A 234 -21.02 -19.97 5.50
CA LYS A 234 -22.15 -19.94 4.57
C LYS A 234 -21.88 -19.02 3.38
N THR A 235 -21.32 -17.84 3.64
CA THR A 235 -21.07 -16.80 2.64
C THR A 235 -20.01 -17.23 1.62
N VAL A 236 -18.89 -17.83 2.04
CA VAL A 236 -17.83 -18.21 1.07
C VAL A 236 -18.31 -19.29 0.08
N PRO A 237 -18.98 -20.37 0.52
CA PRO A 237 -19.59 -21.31 -0.44
C PRO A 237 -20.65 -20.68 -1.35
N ASP A 238 -21.46 -19.74 -0.85
CA ASP A 238 -22.44 -19.03 -1.68
C ASP A 238 -21.78 -18.15 -2.76
N LEU A 239 -20.68 -17.48 -2.41
CA LEU A 239 -19.86 -16.72 -3.36
C LEU A 239 -19.20 -17.63 -4.40
N ALA A 240 -18.68 -18.78 -3.98
CA ALA A 240 -18.11 -19.78 -4.89
C ALA A 240 -19.16 -20.39 -5.81
N ARG A 241 -20.41 -20.53 -5.35
CA ARG A 241 -21.56 -20.99 -6.16
C ARG A 241 -21.90 -20.03 -7.29
N VAL A 242 -21.83 -18.73 -7.07
CA VAL A 242 -22.19 -17.73 -8.10
C VAL A 242 -21.08 -17.49 -9.13
N ALA A 243 -19.85 -17.90 -8.82
CA ALA A 243 -18.71 -17.90 -9.74
C ALA A 243 -18.73 -19.09 -10.72
N SER A 244 -18.37 -18.86 -11.98
CA SER A 244 -18.23 -19.91 -13.00
C SER A 244 -16.78 -20.30 -13.28
N ASP A 245 -15.84 -19.36 -13.20
CA ASP A 245 -14.44 -19.59 -13.57
C ASP A 245 -13.50 -19.43 -12.37
N GLY A 246 -13.82 -18.53 -11.43
CA GLY A 246 -13.05 -18.41 -10.19
C GLY A 246 -13.60 -17.43 -9.16
N LEU A 247 -13.12 -17.59 -7.93
CA LEU A 247 -13.37 -16.72 -6.79
C LEU A 247 -12.04 -16.19 -6.27
N VAL A 248 -11.91 -14.88 -6.10
CA VAL A 248 -10.73 -14.22 -5.52
C VAL A 248 -11.11 -13.63 -4.17
N ILE A 249 -10.32 -13.95 -3.14
CA ILE A 249 -10.49 -13.40 -1.80
C ILE A 249 -9.25 -12.59 -1.43
N LEU A 250 -9.45 -11.33 -1.07
CA LEU A 250 -8.44 -10.45 -0.51
C LEU A 250 -8.75 -10.20 0.97
N SER A 251 -7.81 -10.58 1.84
CA SER A 251 -7.96 -10.51 3.30
C SER A 251 -6.71 -9.91 3.94
N GLY A 252 -6.89 -9.11 4.99
CA GLY A 252 -5.78 -8.47 5.71
C GLY A 252 -4.94 -9.49 6.50
N TYR A 253 -3.66 -9.17 6.74
CA TYR A 253 -2.78 -9.99 7.57
C TYR A 253 -3.09 -9.81 9.07
N PRO A 254 -3.04 -10.88 9.89
CA PRO A 254 -3.15 -10.75 11.34
C PRO A 254 -1.98 -9.91 11.90
N GLY A 255 -2.25 -9.12 12.94
CA GLY A 255 -1.24 -8.28 13.60
C GLY A 255 -0.97 -6.94 12.89
N HIS A 256 -1.49 -6.74 11.68
CA HIS A 256 -1.59 -5.43 11.04
C HIS A 256 -3.02 -4.91 11.29
N GLN A 257 -3.12 -3.71 11.88
CA GLN A 257 -4.34 -3.01 12.33
C GLN A 257 -4.93 -3.40 13.70
N ARG A 258 -4.89 -2.42 14.62
CA ARG A 258 -5.97 -2.20 15.59
C ARG A 258 -7.15 -1.60 14.84
N ALA A 259 -8.36 -2.14 15.03
CA ALA A 259 -9.59 -1.63 14.41
C ALA A 259 -9.67 -0.10 14.51
N LYS A 260 -9.80 0.57 13.36
CA LYS A 260 -9.98 2.02 13.32
C LYS A 260 -11.34 2.31 13.96
N LEU A 261 -11.43 3.25 14.91
CA LEU A 261 -12.71 3.57 15.57
C LEU A 261 -13.81 3.93 14.54
N ALA A 262 -13.41 4.56 13.42
CA ALA A 262 -14.28 4.89 12.29
C ALA A 262 -14.81 3.66 11.52
N GLU A 263 -14.09 2.54 11.53
CA GLU A 263 -14.53 1.28 10.93
C GLU A 263 -15.51 0.54 11.84
N LEU A 264 -15.38 0.71 13.17
CA LEU A 264 -16.34 0.14 14.13
C LEU A 264 -17.72 0.76 13.99
N SER A 265 -17.81 2.08 13.77
CA SER A 265 -19.09 2.74 13.55
C SER A 265 -19.76 2.30 12.24
N LYS A 266 -18.97 2.03 11.19
CA LYS A 266 -19.49 1.66 9.87
C LYS A 266 -19.84 0.17 9.76
N PHE A 267 -19.01 -0.70 10.35
CA PHE A 267 -19.12 -2.16 10.18
C PHE A 267 -19.74 -2.85 11.40
N GLY A 268 -19.93 -2.12 12.51
CA GLY A 268 -20.58 -2.60 13.74
C GLY A 268 -19.78 -3.61 14.56
N ARG A 269 -18.60 -4.02 14.09
CA ARG A 269 -17.71 -4.99 14.76
C ARG A 269 -16.27 -4.84 14.30
N PRO A 270 -15.28 -5.18 15.14
CA PRO A 270 -13.88 -5.17 14.72
C PRO A 270 -13.62 -6.23 13.65
N ALA A 271 -12.76 -5.90 12.69
CA ALA A 271 -12.24 -6.86 11.73
C ALA A 271 -11.53 -8.01 12.46
N LYS A 272 -11.78 -9.24 12.02
CA LYS A 272 -11.11 -10.45 12.51
C LYS A 272 -10.21 -11.01 11.41
N PHE A 273 -9.01 -10.46 11.30
CA PHE A 273 -7.99 -10.94 10.38
C PHE A 273 -7.57 -12.37 10.73
N ARG A 274 -7.37 -13.17 9.67
CA ARG A 274 -7.05 -14.60 9.76
C ARG A 274 -5.74 -14.86 9.04
N SER A 275 -4.91 -15.74 9.58
CA SER A 275 -3.68 -16.15 8.90
C SER A 275 -3.96 -16.96 7.63
N SER A 276 -2.99 -17.02 6.74
CA SER A 276 -3.05 -17.84 5.52
C SER A 276 -3.31 -19.30 5.85
N SER A 277 -2.66 -19.82 6.88
CA SER A 277 -2.88 -21.18 7.39
C SER A 277 -4.30 -21.43 7.90
N TRP A 278 -4.97 -20.40 8.43
CA TRP A 278 -6.37 -20.50 8.81
C TRP A 278 -7.27 -20.57 7.57
N TRP A 279 -7.02 -19.71 6.57
CA TRP A 279 -7.75 -19.69 5.31
C TRP A 279 -7.62 -21.02 4.55
N ILE A 280 -6.42 -21.55 4.41
CA ILE A 280 -6.15 -22.84 3.76
C ILE A 280 -6.93 -23.97 4.45
N ARG A 281 -6.90 -24.05 5.79
CA ARG A 281 -7.68 -25.04 6.55
C ARG A 281 -9.18 -24.88 6.31
N PHE A 282 -9.67 -23.64 6.28
CA PHE A 282 -11.06 -23.35 6.02
C PHE A 282 -11.50 -23.80 4.62
N PHE A 283 -10.68 -23.55 3.58
CA PHE A 283 -10.97 -23.98 2.22
C PHE A 283 -11.07 -25.51 2.12
N ILE A 284 -10.12 -26.24 2.72
CA ILE A 284 -10.14 -27.70 2.79
C ILE A 284 -11.41 -28.20 3.48
N GLN A 285 -11.79 -27.60 4.62
CA GLN A 285 -13.00 -27.99 5.37
C GLN A 285 -14.31 -27.71 4.63
N THR A 286 -14.31 -26.76 3.69
CA THR A 286 -15.49 -26.36 2.91
C THR A 286 -15.47 -26.91 1.48
N SER A 287 -14.56 -27.83 1.17
CA SER A 287 -14.39 -28.43 -0.15
C SER A 287 -14.14 -27.39 -1.26
N LEU A 288 -13.47 -26.29 -0.90
CA LEU A 288 -12.98 -25.28 -1.84
C LEU A 288 -11.52 -25.57 -2.16
N GLU A 289 -11.22 -25.59 -3.45
CA GLU A 289 -9.87 -25.85 -3.95
C GLU A 289 -9.22 -24.55 -4.43
N GLU A 290 -7.94 -24.37 -4.11
CA GLU A 290 -7.16 -23.29 -4.71
C GLU A 290 -6.91 -23.56 -6.20
N ASN A 291 -6.94 -22.50 -6.98
CA ASN A 291 -6.64 -22.52 -8.40
C ASN A 291 -5.14 -22.27 -8.61
N GLU A 292 -4.34 -23.33 -8.44
CA GLU A 292 -2.88 -23.25 -8.57
C GLU A 292 -2.40 -22.68 -9.92
N ALA A 293 -3.14 -22.98 -11.00
CA ALA A 293 -2.77 -22.51 -12.34
C ALA A 293 -2.88 -20.99 -12.44
N VAL A 294 -3.96 -20.41 -11.91
CA VAL A 294 -4.12 -18.95 -11.86
C VAL A 294 -3.19 -18.32 -10.83
N HIS A 295 -3.01 -18.93 -9.67
CA HIS A 295 -2.08 -18.44 -8.66
C HIS A 295 -0.65 -18.31 -9.23
N LYS A 296 -0.16 -19.31 -9.97
CA LYS A 296 1.15 -19.23 -10.63
C LYS A 296 1.23 -18.10 -11.67
N LYS A 297 0.17 -17.87 -12.45
CA LYS A 297 0.12 -16.74 -13.41
C LYS A 297 0.12 -15.39 -12.69
N PHE A 298 -0.62 -15.29 -11.59
CA PHE A 298 -0.65 -14.10 -10.74
C PHE A 298 0.74 -13.81 -10.15
N GLU A 299 1.39 -14.79 -9.54
CA GLU A 299 2.75 -14.67 -8.99
C GLU A 299 3.77 -14.24 -10.05
N GLN A 300 3.68 -14.78 -11.27
CA GLN A 300 4.50 -14.32 -12.39
C GLN A 300 4.21 -12.86 -12.77
N ALA A 301 2.95 -12.44 -12.76
CA ALA A 301 2.54 -11.10 -13.14
C ALA A 301 2.92 -10.03 -12.10
N VAL A 302 2.83 -10.35 -10.80
CA VAL A 302 3.28 -9.46 -9.72
C VAL A 302 4.81 -9.35 -9.69
N THR A 303 5.53 -10.47 -9.89
CA THR A 303 7.01 -10.47 -9.95
C THR A 303 7.52 -9.62 -11.11
N LYS A 304 6.91 -9.75 -12.30
CA LYS A 304 7.26 -8.93 -13.48
C LYS A 304 7.05 -7.43 -13.27
N GLN A 305 6.12 -7.06 -12.39
CA GLN A 305 5.82 -5.66 -12.08
C GLN A 305 6.50 -5.19 -10.80
N SER A 306 7.34 -6.04 -10.18
CA SER A 306 7.96 -5.79 -8.87
C SER A 306 6.95 -5.35 -7.81
N TYR A 307 5.70 -5.82 -7.94
CA TYR A 307 4.61 -5.48 -7.05
C TYR A 307 4.50 -6.50 -5.93
N LYS A 308 4.34 -6.02 -4.69
CA LYS A 308 4.15 -6.86 -3.51
C LYS A 308 2.80 -6.52 -2.89
N PRO A 309 1.84 -7.46 -2.85
CA PRO A 309 0.54 -7.19 -2.26
C PRO A 309 0.66 -7.04 -0.74
N ASP A 310 0.02 -6.01 -0.20
CA ASP A 310 -0.10 -5.79 1.26
C ASP A 310 -1.21 -6.65 1.89
N CYS A 311 -1.97 -7.38 1.07
CA CYS A 311 -3.04 -8.29 1.48
C CYS A 311 -2.75 -9.73 1.07
N GLN A 312 -3.40 -10.66 1.77
CA GLN A 312 -3.43 -12.06 1.38
C GLN A 312 -4.41 -12.22 0.21
N VAL A 313 -3.92 -12.74 -0.92
CA VAL A 313 -4.73 -12.95 -2.13
C VAL A 313 -4.87 -14.44 -2.38
N PHE A 314 -6.10 -14.94 -2.33
CA PHE A 314 -6.41 -16.36 -2.58
C PHE A 314 -7.21 -16.49 -3.87
N HIS A 315 -6.79 -17.42 -4.73
CA HIS A 315 -7.48 -17.76 -5.97
C HIS A 315 -8.13 -19.13 -5.80
N LEU A 316 -9.45 -19.19 -5.86
CA LEU A 316 -10.23 -20.41 -5.65
C LEU A 316 -10.94 -20.83 -6.93
N LYS A 317 -11.12 -22.14 -7.09
CA LYS A 317 -11.99 -22.72 -8.12
C LYS A 317 -13.46 -22.49 -7.75
N PRO A 318 -14.36 -22.41 -8.76
CA PRO A 318 -15.80 -22.36 -8.53
C PRO A 318 -16.30 -23.66 -7.86
N LEU A 319 -17.45 -23.57 -7.18
CA LEU A 319 -18.09 -24.76 -6.62
C LEU A 319 -18.72 -25.59 -7.75
N HIS A 320 -18.46 -26.91 -7.77
CA HIS A 320 -18.90 -27.81 -8.84
C HIS A 320 -20.42 -28.02 -8.85
#